data_AF-A0ABD6CL52-F1
#
_entry.id   AF-A0ABD6CL52-F1
#
_cell.length_a   1.000
_cell.length_b   1.000
_cell.length_c   1.000
_cell.angle_alpha   90.00
_cell.angle_beta   90.00
_cell.angle_gamma   90.00
#
_symmetry.space_group_name_H-M   'P 1'
#
loop_
_entity.id
_entity.type
_entity.pdbx_description
1 polymer ?
#
loop_
_entity_poly.entity_id
_entity_poly.type
_entity_poly.pdbx_seq_one_letter_code
_entity_poly.pdbx_strand_id
1 'polypeptide(L)'
;MDRGISRRRLLSTFAAAAGVSGSAAGVARAQRAPDSRGFDPTAHAYGFRNWSSEDQYFETPPSPSRSEIRTRIRTTWEDRARTALGLDVAELPRTVLDSIAAQLRLAVVQRAGTNGHCYGMVLTAQRYFENPETIPVDRRLASEIEAPTVPTERPEAPVYEEIVDRQADQFLRFRAFLGRRVFLYRHWLDTAAVLRDVRDVIERFGTAAVILFNETRLSHQVLAYGFEERAGGVTVPIYDPNRPAATYRRNRPELRFDRDDETLSMRPYGAYTGMVYSRYDRIEASTDRTRPGPLDHVTVDGDRIRESLFPLALVAASSEDVELAVVDPGGERVRRLRGTHTDESRGEYPQVCSRYGVDPGSYRVSVFGAGRTDYELAARVTDVEGAIVDETRTATIRPGEVHEYVLGVPEDGDGTLDRVRSGIRPIHLVGAGALGTVAGAAGYGAATRFRSGSDAER
;
A
#
# COMPACT_ATOMS: atom_id res chain seq x y z
N MET A 1 23.03 -54.82 -2.74
CA MET A 1 24.42 -54.34 -2.81
C MET A 1 24.48 -53.19 -3.78
N ASP A 2 25.14 -52.16 -3.31
CA ASP A 2 25.41 -50.85 -3.87
C ASP A 2 26.21 -50.90 -5.20
N ARG A 3 25.93 -49.96 -6.12
CA ARG A 3 26.90 -48.98 -6.66
C ARG A 3 26.33 -48.20 -7.84
N GLY A 4 26.24 -46.89 -7.63
CA GLY A 4 25.73 -45.91 -8.57
C GLY A 4 26.61 -45.63 -9.79
N ILE A 5 26.00 -44.92 -10.74
CA ILE A 5 26.68 -44.24 -11.84
C ILE A 5 26.22 -42.79 -11.82
N SER A 6 27.18 -41.88 -11.66
CA SER A 6 26.99 -40.44 -11.48
C SER A 6 26.90 -39.67 -12.80
N ARG A 7 26.33 -38.47 -12.70
CA ARG A 7 25.93 -37.48 -13.72
C ARG A 7 27.01 -36.99 -14.72
N ARG A 8 28.15 -37.65 -14.88
CA ARG A 8 29.29 -37.14 -15.70
C ARG A 8 29.43 -37.71 -17.11
N ARG A 9 28.45 -38.43 -17.65
CA ARG A 9 28.57 -39.08 -18.98
C ARG A 9 27.51 -38.67 -20.03
N LEU A 10 26.79 -37.57 -19.82
CA LEU A 10 25.73 -37.10 -20.72
C LEU A 10 26.00 -35.73 -21.37
N LEU A 11 27.26 -35.26 -21.38
CA LEU A 11 27.65 -33.97 -22.00
C LEU A 11 28.90 -34.08 -22.90
N SER A 12 29.04 -35.16 -23.68
CA SER A 12 30.18 -35.29 -24.60
C SER A 12 29.83 -35.85 -25.99
N THR A 13 28.62 -35.59 -26.47
CA THR A 13 28.24 -36.02 -27.83
C THR A 13 27.43 -34.93 -28.52
N PHE A 14 28.11 -33.89 -29.00
CA PHE A 14 27.78 -33.13 -30.22
C PHE A 14 28.83 -32.02 -30.40
N ALA A 15 30.05 -32.42 -30.72
CA ALA A 15 31.09 -31.52 -31.22
C ALA A 15 32.00 -32.32 -32.17
N ALA A 16 31.61 -32.39 -33.45
CA ALA A 16 32.49 -32.47 -34.62
C ALA A 16 31.70 -32.91 -35.86
N ALA A 17 31.28 -31.95 -36.70
CA ALA A 17 31.37 -32.03 -38.17
C ALA A 17 30.82 -30.74 -38.81
N ALA A 18 31.73 -29.95 -39.39
CA ALA A 18 31.59 -28.95 -40.48
C ALA A 18 30.48 -27.88 -40.36
N GLY A 19 30.73 -26.56 -40.35
CA GLY A 19 31.75 -25.83 -41.10
C GLY A 19 31.12 -25.07 -42.27
N VAL A 20 30.37 -23.99 -41.99
CA VAL A 20 30.10 -22.91 -42.95
C VAL A 20 30.13 -21.57 -42.20
N SER A 21 30.95 -20.68 -42.72
CA SER A 21 31.28 -19.33 -42.28
C SER A 21 30.07 -18.39 -42.18
N GLY A 22 30.07 -17.48 -41.19
CA GLY A 22 29.27 -16.27 -41.24
C GLY A 22 28.79 -15.78 -39.87
N SER A 23 29.29 -14.62 -39.45
CA SER A 23 28.73 -13.78 -38.39
C SER A 23 28.97 -14.25 -36.95
N ALA A 24 30.17 -14.00 -36.44
CA ALA A 24 30.32 -13.68 -35.03
C ALA A 24 29.54 -12.39 -34.76
N ALA A 25 28.26 -12.51 -34.41
CA ALA A 25 27.53 -11.46 -33.73
C ALA A 25 28.18 -11.32 -32.34
N GLY A 26 29.23 -10.51 -32.29
CA GLY A 26 29.77 -10.01 -31.05
C GLY A 26 28.60 -9.51 -30.22
N VAL A 27 28.54 -9.97 -28.98
CA VAL A 27 27.69 -9.38 -27.95
C VAL A 27 28.25 -7.97 -27.75
N ALA A 28 27.85 -7.06 -28.64
CA ALA A 28 27.89 -5.64 -28.42
C ALA A 28 26.90 -5.42 -27.28
N ARG A 29 27.43 -5.58 -26.06
CA ARG A 29 26.89 -4.92 -24.87
C ARG A 29 26.97 -3.44 -25.21
N ALA A 30 25.95 -2.94 -25.90
CA ALA A 30 25.69 -1.54 -26.02
C ALA A 30 25.44 -1.06 -24.60
N GLN A 31 26.52 -0.66 -23.93
CA GLN A 31 26.47 0.30 -22.86
C GLN A 31 25.77 1.51 -23.49
N ARG A 32 24.44 1.58 -23.35
CA ARG A 32 23.73 2.85 -23.48
C ARG A 32 24.44 3.76 -22.50
N ALA A 33 25.23 4.69 -23.01
CA ALA A 33 25.64 5.83 -22.22
C ALA A 33 24.34 6.43 -21.67
N PRO A 34 24.19 6.59 -20.35
CA PRO A 34 23.06 7.33 -19.82
C PRO A 34 23.14 8.70 -20.49
N ASP A 35 22.06 9.12 -21.15
CA ASP A 35 21.95 10.50 -21.56
C ASP A 35 22.20 11.32 -20.29
N SER A 36 23.26 12.11 -20.30
CA SER A 36 23.91 12.76 -19.14
C SER A 36 23.04 13.81 -18.42
N ARG A 37 21.72 13.77 -18.58
CA ARG A 37 20.76 14.65 -17.93
C ARG A 37 19.93 13.80 -16.97
N GLY A 38 20.17 14.00 -15.67
CA GLY A 38 19.31 13.46 -14.62
C GLY A 38 17.84 13.88 -14.82
N PHE A 39 16.94 13.31 -14.02
CA PHE A 39 15.53 13.61 -14.18
C PHE A 39 15.25 15.10 -13.92
N ASP A 40 14.85 15.82 -14.98
CA ASP A 40 14.34 17.19 -14.92
C ASP A 40 12.80 17.19 -14.92
N PRO A 41 12.13 17.58 -13.83
CA PRO A 41 10.67 17.64 -13.79
C PRO A 41 10.06 18.57 -14.83
N THR A 42 10.79 19.56 -15.36
CA THR A 42 10.23 20.44 -16.41
C THR A 42 10.06 19.74 -17.76
N ALA A 43 10.74 18.60 -17.97
CA ALA A 43 10.65 17.75 -19.16
C ALA A 43 10.04 16.37 -18.88
N HIS A 44 10.34 15.78 -17.72
CA HIS A 44 10.02 14.39 -17.43
C HIS A 44 8.83 14.21 -16.47
N ALA A 45 8.33 15.28 -15.83
CA ALA A 45 7.05 15.22 -15.13
C ALA A 45 5.89 15.43 -16.10
N TYR A 46 4.68 15.02 -15.71
CA TYR A 46 3.48 15.26 -16.51
C TYR A 46 3.13 16.75 -16.60
N GLY A 47 2.53 17.14 -17.74
CA GLY A 47 1.96 18.48 -17.93
C GLY A 47 0.69 18.73 -17.11
N PHE A 48 0.09 17.67 -16.54
CA PHE A 48 -1.08 17.74 -15.65
C PHE A 48 -0.73 17.42 -14.19
N ARG A 49 -1.59 17.87 -13.27
CA ARG A 49 -1.53 17.49 -11.85
C ARG A 49 -2.24 16.17 -11.58
N ASN A 50 -1.88 15.52 -10.49
CA ASN A 50 -2.66 14.48 -9.85
C ASN A 50 -4.13 14.90 -9.73
N TRP A 51 -5.01 13.97 -10.04
CA TRP A 51 -6.45 14.20 -10.14
C TRP A 51 -7.20 13.51 -9.01
N SER A 52 -8.44 13.95 -8.83
CA SER A 52 -9.30 13.71 -7.68
C SER A 52 -10.72 13.37 -8.13
N SER A 53 -11.60 13.03 -7.19
CA SER A 53 -13.01 12.76 -7.46
C SER A 53 -13.80 13.94 -8.05
N GLU A 54 -13.27 15.15 -7.97
CA GLU A 54 -13.87 16.35 -8.56
C GLU A 54 -13.52 16.52 -10.04
N ASP A 55 -12.49 15.81 -10.52
CA ASP A 55 -12.04 15.90 -11.90
C ASP A 55 -12.90 14.98 -12.80
N GLN A 56 -13.31 15.49 -13.98
CA GLN A 56 -14.29 14.85 -14.88
C GLN A 56 -13.92 13.45 -15.38
N TYR A 57 -12.65 13.06 -15.27
CA TYR A 57 -12.09 11.79 -15.71
C TYR A 57 -11.76 10.85 -14.54
N PHE A 58 -12.37 11.07 -13.37
CA PHE A 58 -12.23 10.14 -12.25
C PHE A 58 -13.05 8.86 -12.50
N GLU A 59 -12.35 7.72 -12.64
CA GLU A 59 -12.95 6.45 -13.06
C GLU A 59 -13.80 5.77 -11.97
N THR A 60 -14.37 4.64 -12.32
CA THR A 60 -14.62 3.55 -11.40
C THR A 60 -13.33 2.73 -11.22
N PRO A 61 -12.87 2.44 -9.98
CA PRO A 61 -11.70 1.61 -9.76
C PRO A 61 -11.88 0.19 -10.31
N PRO A 62 -10.78 -0.53 -10.62
CA PRO A 62 -10.82 -1.95 -10.97
C PRO A 62 -11.56 -2.79 -9.92
N SER A 63 -12.24 -3.87 -10.35
CA SER A 63 -12.96 -4.79 -9.45
C SER A 63 -12.47 -6.24 -9.51
N PRO A 64 -11.16 -6.49 -9.28
CA PRO A 64 -10.57 -7.83 -9.39
C PRO A 64 -11.15 -8.78 -8.33
N SER A 65 -11.62 -9.95 -8.74
CA SER A 65 -12.14 -11.00 -7.86
C SER A 65 -11.13 -11.42 -6.78
N ARG A 66 -11.65 -11.96 -5.66
CA ARG A 66 -10.79 -12.52 -4.60
C ARG A 66 -9.88 -13.63 -5.14
N SER A 67 -10.37 -14.44 -6.06
CA SER A 67 -9.60 -15.48 -6.74
C SER A 67 -8.46 -14.93 -7.59
N GLU A 68 -8.67 -13.84 -8.34
CA GLU A 68 -7.62 -13.21 -9.14
C GLU A 68 -6.52 -12.65 -8.25
N ILE A 69 -6.88 -11.96 -7.16
CA ILE A 69 -5.89 -11.44 -6.19
C ILE A 69 -5.12 -12.58 -5.52
N ARG A 70 -5.81 -13.64 -5.08
CA ARG A 70 -5.13 -14.81 -4.48
C ARG A 70 -4.15 -15.45 -5.44
N THR A 71 -4.55 -15.66 -6.69
CA THR A 71 -3.67 -16.20 -7.73
C THR A 71 -2.46 -15.29 -7.92
N ARG A 72 -2.68 -13.98 -7.99
CA ARG A 72 -1.59 -12.99 -8.11
C ARG A 72 -0.64 -13.01 -6.91
N ILE A 73 -1.15 -13.11 -5.68
CA ILE A 73 -0.31 -13.26 -4.49
C ILE A 73 0.57 -14.50 -4.63
N ARG A 74 -0.01 -15.67 -4.91
CA ARG A 74 0.74 -16.92 -5.06
C ARG A 74 1.82 -16.85 -6.14
N THR A 75 1.49 -16.34 -7.32
CA THR A 75 2.41 -16.37 -8.46
C THR A 75 3.45 -15.25 -8.45
N THR A 76 3.16 -14.10 -7.84
CA THR A 76 4.03 -12.92 -7.92
C THR A 76 4.75 -12.58 -6.62
N TRP A 77 4.29 -13.11 -5.48
CA TRP A 77 4.91 -12.84 -4.19
C TRP A 77 5.89 -13.93 -3.77
N GLU A 78 5.74 -15.17 -4.23
CA GLU A 78 6.49 -16.34 -3.74
C GLU A 78 8.00 -16.09 -3.62
N ASP A 79 8.70 -15.83 -4.73
CA ASP A 79 10.15 -15.62 -4.71
C ASP A 79 10.56 -14.42 -3.85
N ARG A 80 9.75 -13.34 -3.88
CA ARG A 80 10.05 -12.10 -3.17
C ARG A 80 9.81 -12.22 -1.67
N ALA A 81 8.79 -12.95 -1.25
CA ALA A 81 8.46 -13.24 0.14
C ALA A 81 9.45 -14.23 0.74
N ARG A 82 9.82 -15.28 0.01
CA ARG A 82 10.85 -16.24 0.41
C ARG A 82 12.19 -15.54 0.61
N THR A 83 12.57 -14.65 -0.31
CA THR A 83 13.84 -13.91 -0.23
C THR A 83 13.85 -12.87 0.91
N ALA A 84 12.77 -12.11 1.08
CA ALA A 84 12.74 -11.00 2.04
C ALA A 84 12.42 -11.43 3.48
N LEU A 85 11.63 -12.49 3.66
CA LEU A 85 11.07 -12.88 4.96
C LEU A 85 11.23 -14.37 5.28
N GLY A 86 11.84 -15.17 4.40
CA GLY A 86 11.83 -16.62 4.54
C GLY A 86 10.43 -17.23 4.45
N LEU A 87 9.45 -16.47 3.95
CA LEU A 87 8.05 -16.87 3.91
C LEU A 87 7.74 -17.61 2.60
N ASP A 88 7.32 -18.86 2.72
CA ASP A 88 6.79 -19.60 1.58
C ASP A 88 5.30 -19.31 1.38
N VAL A 89 5.01 -18.39 0.45
CA VAL A 89 3.63 -17.99 0.12
C VAL A 89 2.84 -19.15 -0.49
N ALA A 90 3.50 -20.13 -1.12
CA ALA A 90 2.82 -21.30 -1.67
C ALA A 90 2.34 -22.26 -0.57
N GLU A 91 3.06 -22.29 0.56
CA GLU A 91 2.72 -23.12 1.73
C GLU A 91 1.73 -22.45 2.68
N LEU A 92 1.48 -21.13 2.54
CA LEU A 92 0.49 -20.44 3.36
C LEU A 92 -0.90 -21.09 3.26
N PRO A 93 -1.59 -21.28 4.40
CA PRO A 93 -2.94 -21.82 4.41
C PRO A 93 -3.87 -20.99 3.54
N ARG A 94 -4.82 -21.68 2.89
CA ARG A 94 -5.76 -21.03 1.97
C ARG A 94 -6.58 -19.93 2.64
N THR A 95 -6.94 -20.11 3.91
CA THR A 95 -7.71 -19.14 4.72
C THR A 95 -6.94 -17.83 4.93
N VAL A 96 -5.63 -17.90 5.17
CA VAL A 96 -4.73 -16.74 5.28
C VAL A 96 -4.70 -15.97 3.97
N LEU A 97 -4.45 -16.68 2.86
CA LEU A 97 -4.43 -16.08 1.53
C LEU A 97 -5.77 -15.48 1.13
N ASP A 98 -6.89 -16.12 1.47
CA ASP A 98 -8.24 -15.62 1.21
C ASP A 98 -8.53 -14.35 2.03
N SER A 99 -8.03 -14.26 3.26
CA SER A 99 -8.17 -13.07 4.12
C SER A 99 -7.33 -11.89 3.62
N ILE A 100 -6.07 -12.14 3.24
CA ILE A 100 -5.23 -11.12 2.59
C ILE A 100 -5.88 -10.68 1.28
N ALA A 101 -6.35 -11.62 0.44
CA ALA A 101 -6.99 -11.29 -0.82
C ALA A 101 -8.28 -10.49 -0.64
N ALA A 102 -9.08 -10.79 0.38
CA ALA A 102 -10.28 -10.01 0.72
C ALA A 102 -9.92 -8.57 1.11
N GLN A 103 -8.91 -8.39 1.96
CA GLN A 103 -8.44 -7.07 2.39
C GLN A 103 -7.88 -6.25 1.22
N LEU A 104 -7.05 -6.86 0.36
CA LEU A 104 -6.49 -6.17 -0.80
C LEU A 104 -7.55 -5.86 -1.85
N ARG A 105 -8.53 -6.75 -2.09
CA ARG A 105 -9.67 -6.47 -2.97
C ARG A 105 -10.40 -5.24 -2.47
N LEU A 106 -10.72 -5.21 -1.18
CA LEU A 106 -11.40 -4.10 -0.54
C LEU A 106 -10.61 -2.80 -0.73
N ALA A 107 -9.29 -2.83 -0.51
CA ALA A 107 -8.45 -1.67 -0.69
C ALA A 107 -8.46 -1.13 -2.13
N VAL A 108 -8.46 -2.02 -3.13
CA VAL A 108 -8.53 -1.65 -4.55
C VAL A 108 -9.92 -1.11 -4.92
N VAL A 109 -10.99 -1.86 -4.64
CA VAL A 109 -12.36 -1.51 -5.07
C VAL A 109 -12.91 -0.28 -4.38
N GLN A 110 -12.49 -0.01 -3.15
CA GLN A 110 -12.89 1.18 -2.40
C GLN A 110 -11.92 2.33 -2.54
N ARG A 111 -10.80 2.16 -3.26
CA ARG A 111 -9.72 3.15 -3.31
C ARG A 111 -9.25 3.56 -1.91
N ALA A 112 -9.11 2.58 -1.03
CA ALA A 112 -8.56 2.82 0.30
C ALA A 112 -7.14 3.40 0.13
N GLY A 113 -6.77 4.39 0.93
CA GLY A 113 -5.42 4.95 0.90
C GLY A 113 -5.02 5.63 -0.43
N THR A 114 -5.99 6.12 -1.21
CA THR A 114 -5.76 6.98 -2.38
C THR A 114 -6.13 8.44 -2.06
N ASN A 115 -5.25 9.36 -2.46
CA ASN A 115 -5.48 10.81 -2.46
C ASN A 115 -5.36 11.31 -3.91
N GLY A 116 -5.89 10.50 -4.84
CA GLY A 116 -5.63 10.55 -6.28
C GLY A 116 -4.76 9.37 -6.72
N HIS A 117 -3.94 9.60 -7.75
CA HIS A 117 -3.16 8.60 -8.47
C HIS A 117 -1.64 8.82 -8.35
N CYS A 118 -1.20 9.45 -7.26
CA CYS A 118 0.19 9.83 -7.06
C CYS A 118 1.17 8.64 -7.17
N TYR A 119 0.79 7.44 -6.70
CA TYR A 119 1.62 6.24 -6.82
C TYR A 119 1.78 5.80 -8.28
N GLY A 120 0.67 5.72 -9.01
CA GLY A 120 0.66 5.43 -10.44
C GLY A 120 1.49 6.44 -11.23
N MET A 121 1.22 7.73 -11.05
CA MET A 121 1.91 8.83 -11.74
C MET A 121 3.41 8.84 -11.50
N VAL A 122 3.87 8.63 -10.26
CA VAL A 122 5.30 8.60 -9.96
C VAL A 122 5.99 7.44 -10.66
N LEU A 123 5.39 6.24 -10.63
CA LEU A 123 6.00 5.07 -11.25
C LEU A 123 5.95 5.10 -12.78
N THR A 124 4.90 5.67 -13.38
CA THR A 124 4.84 5.87 -14.84
C THR A 124 5.79 6.96 -15.30
N ALA A 125 5.86 8.11 -14.61
CA ALA A 125 6.83 9.17 -14.92
C ALA A 125 8.27 8.64 -14.82
N GLN A 126 8.55 7.84 -13.79
CA GLN A 126 9.84 7.19 -13.63
C GLN A 126 10.14 6.20 -14.78
N ARG A 127 9.14 5.46 -15.26
CA ARG A 127 9.29 4.56 -16.42
C ARG A 127 9.57 5.33 -17.71
N TYR A 128 8.81 6.40 -17.97
CA TYR A 128 8.97 7.22 -19.18
C TYR A 128 10.31 7.93 -19.21
N PHE A 129 10.83 8.35 -18.05
CA PHE A 129 12.19 8.88 -17.98
C PHE A 129 13.25 7.84 -18.36
N GLU A 130 13.14 6.62 -17.84
CA GLU A 130 14.14 5.57 -18.11
C GLU A 130 14.06 4.96 -19.49
N ASN A 131 12.84 4.86 -20.02
CA ASN A 131 12.56 4.30 -21.33
C ASN A 131 11.55 5.21 -22.04
N PRO A 132 11.98 6.36 -22.61
CA PRO A 132 11.10 7.30 -23.30
C PRO A 132 10.27 6.67 -24.42
N GLU A 133 10.75 5.59 -25.03
CA GLU A 133 10.03 4.79 -26.03
C GLU A 133 8.76 4.11 -25.50
N THR A 134 8.57 4.08 -24.17
CA THR A 134 7.38 3.51 -23.54
C THR A 134 6.24 4.51 -23.37
N ILE A 135 6.42 5.78 -23.74
CA ILE A 135 5.32 6.75 -23.79
C ILE A 135 4.31 6.28 -24.84
N PRO A 136 3.05 5.97 -24.47
CA PRO A 136 2.09 5.30 -25.36
C PRO A 136 1.32 6.27 -26.27
N VAL A 137 1.78 7.52 -26.36
CA VAL A 137 1.18 8.58 -27.15
C VAL A 137 2.27 9.25 -27.98
N ASP A 138 1.90 9.94 -29.06
CA ASP A 138 2.84 10.64 -29.92
C ASP A 138 3.38 11.92 -29.25
N ARG A 139 4.19 11.73 -28.20
CA ARG A 139 4.87 12.75 -27.39
C ARG A 139 6.27 12.26 -27.09
N ARG A 140 7.22 13.18 -27.10
CA ARG A 140 8.63 12.88 -26.83
C ARG A 140 8.92 12.89 -25.34
N LEU A 141 8.16 13.71 -24.61
CA LEU A 141 8.38 13.99 -23.20
C LEU A 141 7.07 13.86 -22.43
N ALA A 142 7.15 13.39 -21.19
CA ALA A 142 5.97 13.31 -20.32
C ALA A 142 5.35 14.69 -20.06
N SER A 143 6.16 15.76 -20.08
CA SER A 143 5.68 17.14 -19.89
C SER A 143 4.76 17.64 -21.00
N GLU A 144 4.82 17.03 -22.18
CA GLU A 144 3.95 17.37 -23.32
C GLU A 144 2.59 16.66 -23.25
N ILE A 145 2.39 15.82 -22.24
CA ILE A 145 1.10 15.20 -21.94
C ILE A 145 0.37 16.12 -20.95
N GLU A 146 -0.56 16.92 -21.48
CA GLU A 146 -1.24 18.00 -20.74
C GLU A 146 -2.53 17.55 -20.04
N ALA A 147 -3.02 16.34 -20.34
CA ALA A 147 -4.15 15.70 -19.68
C ALA A 147 -3.95 14.17 -19.67
N PRO A 148 -4.47 13.45 -18.66
CA PRO A 148 -4.30 12.01 -18.60
C PRO A 148 -5.08 11.28 -19.72
N THR A 149 -6.14 11.89 -20.22
CA THR A 149 -6.99 11.36 -21.30
C THR A 149 -6.45 11.61 -22.71
N VAL A 150 -5.19 12.03 -22.85
CA VAL A 150 -4.56 12.16 -24.17
C VAL A 150 -4.34 10.76 -24.77
N PRO A 151 -4.63 10.54 -26.07
CA PRO A 151 -5.14 11.51 -27.07
C PRO A 151 -6.64 11.79 -26.93
N THR A 152 -7.04 13.06 -27.00
CA THR A 152 -8.43 13.49 -26.82
C THR A 152 -9.34 13.20 -28.02
N GLU A 153 -8.76 12.93 -29.18
CA GLU A 153 -9.49 12.66 -30.43
C GLU A 153 -10.00 11.22 -30.52
N ARG A 154 -9.58 10.35 -29.59
CA ARG A 154 -9.92 8.94 -29.56
C ARG A 154 -10.46 8.55 -28.18
N PRO A 155 -11.29 7.50 -28.09
CA PRO A 155 -11.80 7.04 -26.81
C PRO A 155 -10.73 6.39 -25.92
N GLU A 156 -9.61 5.94 -26.50
CA GLU A 156 -8.53 5.30 -25.72
C GLU A 156 -7.73 6.34 -24.93
N ALA A 157 -7.44 6.04 -23.65
CA ALA A 157 -6.66 6.89 -22.78
C ALA A 157 -5.47 6.10 -22.18
N PRO A 158 -4.48 5.71 -23.00
CA PRO A 158 -3.47 4.73 -22.59
C PRO A 158 -2.58 5.22 -21.43
N VAL A 159 -2.29 6.52 -21.35
CA VAL A 159 -1.53 7.09 -20.22
C VAL A 159 -2.33 6.99 -18.93
N TYR A 160 -3.63 7.31 -19.00
CA TYR A 160 -4.54 7.19 -17.88
C TYR A 160 -4.69 5.75 -17.40
N GLU A 161 -4.98 4.82 -18.30
CA GLU A 161 -5.11 3.39 -18.01
C GLU A 161 -3.85 2.86 -17.32
N GLU A 162 -2.68 3.22 -17.86
CA GLU A 162 -1.39 2.82 -17.31
C GLU A 162 -1.14 3.38 -15.89
N ILE A 163 -1.57 4.61 -15.61
CA ILE A 163 -1.49 5.21 -14.27
C ILE A 163 -2.46 4.53 -13.31
N VAL A 164 -3.70 4.28 -13.72
CA VAL A 164 -4.73 3.61 -12.90
C VAL A 164 -4.31 2.19 -12.54
N ASP A 165 -3.79 1.43 -13.52
CA ASP A 165 -3.29 0.07 -13.30
C ASP A 165 -2.11 0.06 -12.32
N ARG A 166 -1.15 0.99 -12.48
CA ARG A 166 -0.05 1.11 -11.52
C ARG A 166 -0.49 1.62 -10.16
N GLN A 167 -1.54 2.41 -10.06
CA GLN A 167 -2.07 2.83 -8.77
C GLN A 167 -2.48 1.61 -7.94
N ALA A 168 -3.06 0.56 -8.54
CA ALA A 168 -3.40 -0.68 -7.83
C ALA A 168 -2.16 -1.48 -7.35
N ASP A 169 -1.02 -1.35 -8.04
CA ASP A 169 0.23 -2.04 -7.67
C ASP A 169 0.74 -1.68 -6.28
N GLN A 170 0.33 -0.55 -5.70
CA GLN A 170 0.67 -0.17 -4.32
C GLN A 170 0.16 -1.17 -3.27
N PHE A 171 -0.88 -1.95 -3.62
CA PHE A 171 -1.44 -3.02 -2.79
C PHE A 171 -1.01 -4.40 -3.27
N LEU A 172 -0.89 -4.58 -4.58
CA LEU A 172 -0.80 -5.89 -5.20
C LEU A 172 0.64 -6.36 -5.44
N ARG A 173 1.63 -5.47 -5.44
CA ARG A 173 3.04 -5.87 -5.47
C ARG A 173 3.55 -6.10 -4.06
N PHE A 174 4.09 -7.30 -3.80
CA PHE A 174 4.59 -7.70 -2.49
C PHE A 174 5.46 -6.65 -1.79
N ARG A 175 6.43 -6.12 -2.54
CA ARG A 175 7.40 -5.22 -1.95
C ARG A 175 6.76 -3.85 -1.62
N ALA A 176 5.83 -3.36 -2.46
CA ALA A 176 5.02 -2.16 -2.17
C ALA A 176 4.07 -2.38 -0.99
N PHE A 177 3.45 -3.54 -0.93
CA PHE A 177 2.66 -4.02 0.20
C PHE A 177 3.48 -3.99 1.51
N LEU A 178 4.74 -4.42 1.49
CA LEU A 178 5.61 -4.40 2.66
C LEU A 178 5.98 -2.99 3.09
N GLY A 179 6.52 -2.12 2.22
CA GLY A 179 6.94 -0.80 2.70
C GLY A 179 5.78 0.12 3.09
N ARG A 180 4.55 -0.10 2.59
CA ARG A 180 3.37 0.57 3.18
C ARG A 180 3.06 0.11 4.60
N ARG A 181 3.41 -1.12 4.95
CA ARG A 181 3.23 -1.66 6.30
C ARG A 181 4.36 -1.27 7.23
N VAL A 182 5.59 -1.13 6.72
CA VAL A 182 6.73 -0.68 7.51
C VAL A 182 6.46 0.70 8.13
N PHE A 183 5.84 1.65 7.41
CA PHE A 183 5.54 2.95 8.01
C PHE A 183 4.48 2.91 9.13
N LEU A 184 3.71 1.81 9.28
CA LEU A 184 2.85 1.61 10.46
C LEU A 184 3.69 1.52 11.75
N TYR A 185 4.96 1.14 11.60
CA TYR A 185 5.94 0.99 12.66
C TYR A 185 7.07 2.00 12.44
N ARG A 186 6.74 3.29 12.44
CA ARG A 186 7.70 4.39 12.22
C ARG A 186 8.98 4.25 13.06
N HIS A 187 8.86 3.78 14.31
CA HIS A 187 9.98 3.60 15.24
C HIS A 187 10.98 2.52 14.80
N TRP A 188 10.64 1.68 13.82
CA TRP A 188 11.56 0.72 13.22
C TRP A 188 12.43 1.35 12.15
N LEU A 189 12.06 2.52 11.60
CA LEU A 189 12.73 3.09 10.44
C LEU A 189 14.08 3.71 10.81
N ASP A 190 15.15 3.18 10.20
CA ASP A 190 16.45 3.84 10.14
C ASP A 190 16.44 4.87 8.99
N THR A 191 16.21 6.13 9.34
CA THR A 191 16.16 7.23 8.36
C THR A 191 17.49 7.43 7.64
N ALA A 192 18.62 7.17 8.30
CA ALA A 192 19.94 7.29 7.68
C ALA A 192 20.17 6.18 6.65
N ALA A 193 19.72 4.95 6.93
CA ALA A 193 19.70 3.86 5.96
C ALA A 193 18.78 4.17 4.76
N VAL A 194 17.56 4.68 4.99
CA VAL A 194 16.66 5.11 3.90
C VAL A 194 17.36 6.12 2.98
N LEU A 195 17.99 7.16 3.55
CA LEU A 195 18.62 8.22 2.77
C LEU A 195 19.83 7.72 1.97
N ARG A 196 20.63 6.81 2.55
CA ARG A 196 21.76 6.17 1.87
C ARG A 196 21.30 5.39 0.64
N ASP A 197 20.28 4.55 0.79
CA ASP A 197 19.77 3.74 -0.32
C ASP A 197 19.05 4.61 -1.38
N VAL A 198 18.36 5.68 -0.96
CA VAL A 198 17.80 6.67 -1.90
C VAL A 198 18.90 7.32 -2.73
N ARG A 199 20.01 7.72 -2.10
CA ARG A 199 21.18 8.28 -2.79
C ARG A 199 21.74 7.29 -3.82
N ASP A 200 22.01 6.05 -3.40
CA ASP A 200 22.58 5.02 -4.28
C ASP A 200 21.68 4.74 -5.50
N VAL A 201 20.35 4.73 -5.30
CA VAL A 201 19.37 4.55 -6.38
C VAL A 201 19.33 5.76 -7.32
N ILE A 202 19.39 6.99 -6.80
CA ILE A 202 19.43 8.20 -7.63
C ILE A 202 20.72 8.25 -8.44
N GLU A 203 21.87 7.95 -7.83
CA GLU A 203 23.17 7.94 -8.52
C GLU A 203 23.20 6.92 -9.66
N ARG A 204 22.56 5.76 -9.51
CA ARG A 204 22.53 4.72 -10.54
C ARG A 204 21.43 4.87 -11.59
N PHE A 205 20.24 5.31 -11.19
CA PHE A 205 19.05 5.31 -12.05
C PHE A 205 18.44 6.69 -12.29
N GLY A 206 19.07 7.75 -11.77
CA GLY A 206 18.61 9.13 -11.86
C GLY A 206 17.40 9.47 -10.99
N THR A 207 16.69 8.48 -10.45
CA THR A 207 15.45 8.68 -9.68
C THR A 207 15.17 7.57 -8.67
N ALA A 208 14.57 7.95 -7.54
CA ALA A 208 14.11 7.08 -6.47
C ALA A 208 12.67 7.40 -6.07
N ALA A 209 11.75 6.45 -6.21
CA ALA A 209 10.37 6.64 -5.77
C ALA A 209 10.28 6.45 -4.24
N VAL A 210 9.68 7.42 -3.54
CA VAL A 210 9.57 7.41 -2.07
C VAL A 210 8.13 7.69 -1.62
N ILE A 211 7.72 7.01 -0.54
CA ILE A 211 6.45 7.26 0.15
C ILE A 211 6.73 8.25 1.28
N LEU A 212 6.02 9.37 1.25
CA LEU A 212 5.92 10.30 2.37
C LEU A 212 4.74 9.88 3.25
N PHE A 213 4.89 9.99 4.56
CA PHE A 213 3.83 9.67 5.52
C PHE A 213 3.85 10.56 6.76
N ASN A 214 2.83 10.44 7.60
CA ASN A 214 2.74 11.12 8.89
C ASN A 214 2.17 10.20 9.98
N GLU A 215 2.00 10.71 11.20
CA GLU A 215 1.46 9.96 12.34
C GLU A 215 0.03 9.45 12.13
N THR A 216 -0.75 10.12 11.28
CA THR A 216 -2.11 9.68 10.94
C THR A 216 -2.12 8.62 9.83
N ARG A 217 -0.94 8.13 9.40
CA ARG A 217 -0.76 7.17 8.29
C ARG A 217 -1.24 7.71 6.94
N LEU A 218 -1.41 9.02 6.82
CA LEU A 218 -1.68 9.66 5.54
C LEU A 218 -0.41 9.53 4.68
N SER A 219 -0.53 8.94 3.49
CA SER A 219 0.62 8.73 2.61
C SER A 219 0.53 9.50 1.30
N HIS A 220 1.68 9.86 0.74
CA HIS A 220 1.81 10.43 -0.61
C HIS A 220 3.04 9.87 -1.32
N GLN A 221 2.96 9.66 -2.62
CA GLN A 221 4.10 9.19 -3.40
C GLN A 221 4.76 10.37 -4.12
N VAL A 222 6.08 10.48 -4.00
CA VAL A 222 6.90 11.44 -4.76
C VAL A 222 8.10 10.73 -5.40
N LEU A 223 8.74 11.38 -6.38
CA LEU A 223 9.92 10.88 -7.06
C LEU A 223 11.12 11.77 -6.74
N ALA A 224 12.05 11.28 -5.93
CA ALA A 224 13.32 11.96 -5.69
C ALA A 224 14.22 11.85 -6.92
N TYR A 225 14.86 12.95 -7.31
CA TYR A 225 15.71 13.01 -8.51
C TYR A 225 17.08 13.66 -8.27
N GLY A 226 17.36 14.06 -7.04
CA GLY A 226 18.65 14.60 -6.63
C GLY A 226 18.91 14.31 -5.16
N PHE A 227 20.16 14.45 -4.75
CA PHE A 227 20.56 14.25 -3.36
C PHE A 227 21.72 15.19 -3.05
N GLU A 228 21.51 16.10 -2.10
CA GLU A 228 22.49 17.10 -1.70
C GLU A 228 22.76 16.97 -0.20
N GLU A 229 23.97 16.56 0.17
CA GLU A 229 24.42 16.50 1.54
C GLU A 229 25.19 17.77 1.92
N ARG A 230 24.85 18.37 3.07
CA ARG A 230 25.50 19.55 3.64
C ARG A 230 25.81 19.29 5.13
N ALA A 231 26.68 20.09 5.72
CA ALA A 231 27.09 19.91 7.12
C ALA A 231 25.91 19.85 8.11
N GLY A 232 24.83 20.61 7.84
CA GLY A 232 23.64 20.66 8.69
C GLY A 232 22.52 19.68 8.33
N GLY A 233 22.68 18.82 7.30
CA GLY A 233 21.60 17.93 6.89
C GLY A 233 21.61 17.51 5.42
N VAL A 234 20.50 16.95 4.98
CA VAL A 234 20.30 16.44 3.61
C VAL A 234 19.13 17.16 2.95
N THR A 235 19.29 17.51 1.66
CA THR A 235 18.22 18.05 0.81
C THR A 235 18.00 17.12 -0.37
N VAL A 236 16.75 16.75 -0.62
CA VAL A 236 16.36 15.82 -1.68
C VAL A 236 15.32 16.50 -2.57
N PRO A 237 15.71 17.02 -3.75
CA PRO A 237 14.76 17.52 -4.75
C PRO A 237 13.79 16.41 -5.21
N ILE A 238 12.50 16.76 -5.31
CA ILE A 238 11.43 15.81 -5.62
C ILE A 238 10.51 16.29 -6.74
N TYR A 239 10.02 15.35 -7.55
CA TYR A 239 8.80 15.51 -8.33
C TYR A 239 7.60 15.06 -7.48
N ASP A 240 6.79 16.03 -7.10
CA ASP A 240 5.46 15.88 -6.51
C ASP A 240 4.39 15.86 -7.63
N PRO A 241 3.66 14.74 -7.81
CA PRO A 241 2.66 14.60 -8.87
C PRO A 241 1.46 15.55 -8.71
N ASN A 242 1.26 16.18 -7.54
CA ASN A 242 0.25 17.23 -7.38
C ASN A 242 0.60 18.53 -8.13
N ARG A 243 1.80 18.63 -8.72
CA ARG A 243 2.28 19.81 -9.44
C ARG A 243 2.60 19.44 -10.90
N PRO A 244 2.05 20.15 -11.89
CA PRO A 244 2.39 19.93 -13.29
C PRO A 244 3.83 20.40 -13.59
N ALA A 245 4.43 19.88 -14.67
CA ALA A 245 5.80 20.16 -15.10
C ALA A 245 6.13 21.66 -15.18
N ALA A 246 5.19 22.49 -15.63
CA ALA A 246 5.36 23.93 -15.75
C ALA A 246 5.70 24.62 -14.41
N THR A 247 5.23 24.09 -13.28
CA THR A 247 5.49 24.64 -11.94
C THR A 247 6.98 24.62 -11.58
N TYR A 248 7.72 23.60 -12.05
CA TYR A 248 9.12 23.37 -11.71
C TYR A 248 10.11 24.36 -12.33
N ARG A 249 9.64 25.22 -13.25
CA ARG A 249 10.43 26.33 -13.78
C ARG A 249 10.66 27.43 -12.73
N ARG A 250 9.75 27.56 -11.77
CA ARG A 250 9.77 28.64 -10.75
C ARG A 250 9.87 28.10 -9.32
N ASN A 251 9.36 26.89 -9.08
CA ASN A 251 9.27 26.32 -7.75
C ASN A 251 9.63 24.84 -7.79
N ARG A 252 10.79 24.49 -7.22
CA ARG A 252 11.30 23.12 -7.13
C ARG A 252 11.13 22.64 -5.69
N PRO A 253 10.12 21.82 -5.39
CA PRO A 253 9.96 21.26 -4.05
C PRO A 253 11.10 20.31 -3.71
N GLU A 254 11.43 20.26 -2.42
CA GLU A 254 12.49 19.44 -1.87
C GLU A 254 12.08 18.93 -0.49
N LEU A 255 12.55 17.73 -0.14
CA LEU A 255 12.53 17.22 1.21
C LEU A 255 13.80 17.68 1.92
N ARG A 256 13.67 18.12 3.18
CA ARG A 256 14.81 18.57 3.98
C ARG A 256 14.91 17.70 5.22
N PHE A 257 16.12 17.30 5.55
CA PHE A 257 16.42 16.53 6.74
C PHE A 257 17.45 17.30 7.55
N ASP A 258 17.13 17.59 8.81
CA ASP A 258 18.08 18.19 9.74
C ASP A 258 18.88 17.11 10.43
N ARG A 259 20.18 17.36 10.57
CA ARG A 259 21.08 16.50 11.34
C ARG A 259 21.13 16.99 12.77
N ASP A 260 20.82 16.11 13.71
CA ASP A 260 20.98 16.31 15.15
C ASP A 260 21.82 15.14 15.69
N ASP A 261 23.09 15.43 16.01
CA ASP A 261 24.15 14.45 16.23
C ASP A 261 24.24 13.41 15.09
N GLU A 262 24.02 12.13 15.41
CA GLU A 262 24.02 11.01 14.45
C GLU A 262 22.63 10.75 13.83
N THR A 263 21.61 11.51 14.23
CA THR A 263 20.23 11.30 13.78
C THR A 263 19.84 12.28 12.67
N LEU A 264 19.02 11.81 11.74
CA LEU A 264 18.42 12.63 10.69
C LEU A 264 16.91 12.66 10.87
N SER A 265 16.35 13.86 10.95
CA SER A 265 14.91 14.06 11.08
C SER A 265 14.37 14.84 9.89
N MET A 266 13.26 14.38 9.31
CA MET A 266 12.64 15.06 8.17
C MET A 266 11.91 16.32 8.66
N ARG A 267 12.21 17.48 8.08
CA ARG A 267 11.36 18.66 8.22
C ARG A 267 10.01 18.39 7.54
N PRO A 268 8.89 18.88 8.10
CA PRO A 268 7.59 18.67 7.50
C PRO A 268 7.54 19.16 6.04
N TYR A 269 7.09 18.28 5.15
CA TYR A 269 6.70 18.65 3.79
C TYR A 269 5.17 18.65 3.73
N GLY A 270 4.55 19.83 3.89
CA GLY A 270 3.11 19.92 4.10
C GLY A 270 2.71 19.18 5.38
N ALA A 271 1.84 18.17 5.24
CA ALA A 271 1.38 17.33 6.36
C ALA A 271 2.28 16.11 6.64
N TYR A 272 3.31 15.86 5.81
CA TYR A 272 4.15 14.66 5.89
C TYR A 272 5.41 14.91 6.72
N THR A 273 5.74 13.98 7.61
CA THR A 273 6.83 14.09 8.59
C THR A 273 7.80 12.91 8.56
N GLY A 274 7.57 11.93 7.68
CA GLY A 274 8.44 10.79 7.47
C GLY A 274 8.50 10.38 6.01
N MET A 275 9.53 9.59 5.68
CA MET A 275 9.77 9.07 4.35
C MET A 275 10.24 7.62 4.43
N VAL A 276 9.77 6.80 3.50
CA VAL A 276 10.27 5.45 3.26
C VAL A 276 10.46 5.23 1.77
N TYR A 277 11.48 4.48 1.39
CA TYR A 277 11.73 4.21 0.00
C TYR A 277 10.71 3.20 -0.58
N SER A 278 10.28 3.45 -1.82
CA SER A 278 9.21 2.70 -2.48
C SER A 278 9.59 2.33 -3.91
N ARG A 279 10.66 1.55 -4.11
CA ARG A 279 10.89 0.79 -5.36
C ARG A 279 11.95 -0.31 -5.24
N TYR A 280 11.51 -1.46 -4.85
CA TYR A 280 12.35 -2.46 -4.21
C TYR A 280 13.26 -3.28 -5.12
N ASP A 281 13.00 -3.38 -6.44
CA ASP A 281 13.93 -4.04 -7.37
C ASP A 281 15.19 -3.20 -7.63
N ARG A 282 15.13 -1.88 -7.41
CA ARG A 282 16.23 -0.99 -7.74
C ARG A 282 17.31 -0.90 -6.67
N ILE A 283 16.97 -1.03 -5.39
CA ILE A 283 18.01 -1.08 -4.33
C ILE A 283 18.90 -2.29 -4.56
N GLU A 284 18.28 -3.44 -4.89
CA GLU A 284 19.00 -4.67 -5.24
C GLU A 284 19.95 -4.45 -6.38
N ALA A 285 19.44 -3.85 -7.45
CA ALA A 285 20.28 -3.51 -8.57
C ALA A 285 21.34 -2.47 -8.19
N SER A 286 21.09 -1.43 -7.37
CA SER A 286 22.05 -0.35 -7.10
C SER A 286 23.15 -0.64 -6.12
N THR A 287 22.86 -1.41 -5.08
CA THR A 287 23.76 -1.61 -3.96
C THR A 287 24.62 -2.87 -4.10
N ASP A 288 24.39 -3.68 -5.15
CA ASP A 288 24.98 -5.01 -5.38
C ASP A 288 24.95 -5.90 -4.11
N ARG A 289 24.02 -5.62 -3.17
CA ARG A 289 23.79 -6.41 -1.96
C ARG A 289 23.13 -7.73 -2.38
N THR A 290 23.46 -8.82 -1.71
CA THR A 290 22.93 -10.17 -2.02
C THR A 290 21.59 -10.49 -1.37
N ARG A 291 21.09 -9.64 -0.46
CA ARG A 291 19.77 -9.77 0.22
C ARG A 291 18.97 -8.47 0.41
N PRO A 292 19.08 -7.44 -0.44
CA PRO A 292 18.41 -6.18 -0.17
C PRO A 292 16.91 -6.28 -0.43
N GLY A 293 16.14 -5.80 0.53
CA GLY A 293 14.69 -5.85 0.51
C GLY A 293 14.03 -4.59 1.09
N PRO A 294 12.69 -4.57 1.12
CA PRO A 294 11.87 -3.52 1.77
C PRO A 294 12.17 -3.28 3.25
N LEU A 295 13.05 -4.09 3.84
CA LEU A 295 13.28 -4.20 5.26
C LEU A 295 14.72 -3.80 5.62
N ASP A 296 15.55 -3.42 4.64
CA ASP A 296 16.95 -3.03 4.88
C ASP A 296 17.08 -1.76 5.73
N HIS A 297 16.00 -1.00 5.80
CA HIS A 297 15.88 0.24 6.56
C HIS A 297 14.99 0.09 7.78
N VAL A 298 14.71 -1.15 8.21
CA VAL A 298 14.12 -1.41 9.53
C VAL A 298 15.14 -1.97 10.49
N THR A 299 15.03 -1.60 11.76
CA THR A 299 15.96 -1.98 12.84
C THR A 299 15.59 -3.31 13.51
N VAL A 300 14.47 -3.92 13.13
CA VAL A 300 13.97 -5.19 13.67
C VAL A 300 14.29 -6.36 12.73
N ASP A 301 14.32 -7.58 13.29
CA ASP A 301 14.57 -8.80 12.52
C ASP A 301 13.35 -9.24 11.66
N GLY A 302 13.61 -10.21 10.79
CA GLY A 302 12.59 -10.76 9.87
C GLY A 302 11.42 -11.45 10.57
N ASP A 303 11.66 -12.07 11.73
CA ASP A 303 10.62 -12.74 12.51
C ASP A 303 9.64 -11.73 13.10
N ARG A 304 10.15 -10.65 13.69
CA ARG A 304 9.31 -9.56 14.20
C ARG A 304 8.45 -8.93 13.10
N ILE A 305 9.01 -8.79 11.89
CA ILE A 305 8.29 -8.25 10.74
C ILE A 305 7.19 -9.23 10.30
N ARG A 306 7.49 -10.53 10.22
CA ARG A 306 6.52 -11.56 9.88
C ARG A 306 5.35 -11.57 10.86
N GLU A 307 5.64 -11.59 12.16
CA GLU A 307 4.64 -11.55 13.25
C GLU A 307 3.80 -10.27 13.25
N SER A 308 4.37 -9.13 12.82
CA SER A 308 3.67 -7.85 12.91
C SER A 308 2.98 -7.42 11.61
N LEU A 309 3.31 -8.03 10.47
CA LEU A 309 2.80 -7.61 9.15
C LEU A 309 1.89 -8.62 8.46
N PHE A 310 1.89 -9.89 8.87
CA PHE A 310 1.08 -10.94 8.24
C PHE A 310 -0.18 -11.30 9.02
N PRO A 311 -0.15 -11.38 10.37
CA PRO A 311 -1.37 -11.55 11.12
C PRO A 311 -2.36 -10.45 10.76
N LEU A 312 -3.57 -10.84 10.40
CA LEU A 312 -4.62 -9.96 9.91
C LEU A 312 -5.89 -10.22 10.70
N ALA A 313 -6.39 -9.17 11.36
CA ALA A 313 -7.75 -9.12 11.85
C ALA A 313 -8.59 -8.33 10.83
N LEU A 314 -9.69 -8.92 10.39
CA LEU A 314 -10.67 -8.33 9.49
C LEU A 314 -12.06 -8.56 10.10
N VAL A 315 -12.69 -7.49 10.55
CA VAL A 315 -14.06 -7.49 11.06
C VAL A 315 -14.91 -6.68 10.11
N ALA A 316 -16.00 -7.24 9.61
CA ALA A 316 -16.83 -6.62 8.58
C ALA A 316 -18.32 -6.81 8.87
N ALA A 317 -19.13 -5.83 8.50
CA ALA A 317 -20.58 -5.92 8.54
C ALA A 317 -21.20 -5.68 7.16
N SER A 318 -22.23 -6.46 6.82
CA SER A 318 -22.82 -6.52 5.48
C SER A 318 -23.82 -5.41 5.13
N SER A 319 -24.19 -4.56 6.08
CA SER A 319 -25.26 -3.55 5.91
C SER A 319 -24.72 -2.13 6.02
N GLU A 320 -25.21 -1.23 5.16
CA GLU A 320 -24.91 0.21 5.25
C GLU A 320 -25.72 0.92 6.35
N ASP A 321 -26.77 0.26 6.84
CA ASP A 321 -27.63 0.72 7.94
C ASP A 321 -27.05 0.38 9.32
N VAL A 322 -25.80 -0.08 9.38
CA VAL A 322 -25.05 -0.25 10.63
C VAL A 322 -23.75 0.53 10.62
N GLU A 323 -23.28 0.91 11.81
CA GLU A 323 -21.92 1.41 12.02
C GLU A 323 -21.12 0.38 12.82
N LEU A 324 -19.86 0.17 12.43
CA LEU A 324 -18.97 -0.80 13.07
C LEU A 324 -17.83 -0.08 13.80
N ALA A 325 -17.62 -0.43 15.07
CA ALA A 325 -16.45 0.00 15.85
C ALA A 325 -15.73 -1.20 16.44
N VAL A 326 -14.40 -1.23 16.31
CA VAL A 326 -13.55 -2.28 16.88
C VAL A 326 -12.43 -1.62 17.69
N VAL A 327 -12.21 -2.13 18.91
CA VAL A 327 -11.17 -1.68 19.83
C VAL A 327 -10.28 -2.87 20.16
N ASP A 328 -8.98 -2.71 20.02
CA ASP A 328 -8.01 -3.75 20.32
C ASP A 328 -7.76 -3.93 21.84
N PRO A 329 -7.02 -4.98 22.25
CA PRO A 329 -6.73 -5.23 23.65
C PRO A 329 -6.00 -4.08 24.36
N GLY A 330 -5.22 -3.28 23.62
CA GLY A 330 -4.53 -2.09 24.11
C GLY A 330 -5.45 -0.87 24.29
N GLY A 331 -6.71 -0.96 23.87
CA GLY A 331 -7.68 0.13 23.94
C GLY A 331 -7.66 1.05 22.71
N GLU A 332 -6.85 0.75 21.71
CA GLU A 332 -6.77 1.54 20.48
C GLU A 332 -7.85 1.13 19.48
N ARG A 333 -8.36 2.11 18.74
CA ARG A 333 -9.39 1.84 17.73
C ARG A 333 -8.77 1.18 16.51
N VAL A 334 -9.25 0.00 16.16
CA VAL A 334 -9.02 -0.59 14.85
C VAL A 334 -9.87 0.15 13.83
N ARG A 335 -9.24 0.61 12.75
CA ARG A 335 -9.89 1.42 11.71
C ARG A 335 -9.68 0.77 10.36
N ARG A 336 -10.58 1.05 9.41
CA ARG A 336 -10.30 0.77 8.00
C ARG A 336 -9.12 1.58 7.50
N LEU A 337 -8.46 1.07 6.45
CA LEU A 337 -7.60 1.92 5.63
C LEU A 337 -8.48 2.98 4.94
N ARG A 338 -8.16 4.26 5.13
CA ARG A 338 -8.84 5.41 4.49
C ARG A 338 -7.86 6.22 3.67
N GLY A 339 -8.35 6.79 2.58
CA GLY A 339 -7.77 7.88 1.82
C GLY A 339 -8.83 8.96 1.58
N THR A 340 -8.43 10.11 1.05
CA THR A 340 -9.35 11.23 0.78
C THR A 340 -10.52 10.83 -0.13
N HIS A 341 -10.29 9.90 -1.08
CA HIS A 341 -11.31 9.47 -2.05
C HIS A 341 -11.79 8.03 -1.84
N THR A 342 -11.76 7.54 -0.60
CA THR A 342 -12.31 6.21 -0.30
C THR A 342 -13.81 6.18 -0.51
N ASP A 343 -14.29 5.25 -1.35
CA ASP A 343 -15.70 5.03 -1.65
C ASP A 343 -16.19 3.80 -0.88
N GLU A 344 -16.86 4.03 0.26
CA GLU A 344 -17.32 2.98 1.18
C GLU A 344 -18.53 2.20 0.62
N SER A 345 -19.19 2.69 -0.44
CA SER A 345 -20.32 2.02 -1.10
C SER A 345 -19.89 0.83 -1.97
N ARG A 346 -18.59 0.69 -2.23
CA ARG A 346 -18.03 -0.36 -3.09
C ARG A 346 -17.53 -1.56 -2.29
N GLY A 347 -17.60 -2.73 -2.92
CA GLY A 347 -17.14 -3.98 -2.32
C GLY A 347 -18.27 -4.77 -1.68
N GLU A 348 -17.89 -5.86 -1.01
CA GLU A 348 -18.85 -6.80 -0.39
C GLU A 348 -19.36 -6.32 0.96
N TYR A 349 -18.54 -5.53 1.68
CA TYR A 349 -18.85 -5.06 3.01
C TYR A 349 -18.73 -3.53 3.07
N PRO A 350 -19.83 -2.80 3.33
CA PRO A 350 -19.79 -1.34 3.48
C PRO A 350 -19.00 -0.92 4.73
N GLN A 351 -19.11 -1.71 5.80
CA GLN A 351 -18.46 -1.47 7.08
C GLN A 351 -17.34 -2.47 7.31
N VAL A 352 -16.11 -1.99 7.45
CA VAL A 352 -14.94 -2.85 7.67
C VAL A 352 -13.99 -2.21 8.68
N CYS A 353 -13.40 -3.03 9.54
CA CYS A 353 -12.28 -2.71 10.40
C CYS A 353 -11.18 -3.75 10.14
N SER A 354 -9.95 -3.31 9.90
CA SER A 354 -8.84 -4.23 9.63
C SER A 354 -7.55 -3.79 10.30
N ARG A 355 -6.78 -4.74 10.84
CA ARG A 355 -5.47 -4.50 11.44
C ARG A 355 -4.49 -5.60 11.04
N TYR A 356 -3.28 -5.17 10.67
CA TYR A 356 -2.13 -6.07 10.58
C TYR A 356 -1.36 -6.05 11.90
N GLY A 357 -0.75 -7.17 12.29
CA GLY A 357 -0.12 -7.32 13.60
C GLY A 357 -1.20 -7.41 14.67
N VAL A 358 -1.91 -8.54 14.66
CA VAL A 358 -2.95 -8.83 15.65
C VAL A 358 -2.27 -9.21 16.95
N ASP A 359 -2.65 -8.55 18.03
CA ASP A 359 -2.17 -8.83 19.37
C ASP A 359 -3.13 -9.81 20.03
N PRO A 360 -2.65 -10.87 20.71
CA PRO A 360 -3.51 -11.72 21.53
C PRO A 360 -4.29 -10.90 22.57
N GLY A 361 -5.52 -11.32 22.84
CA GLY A 361 -6.40 -10.72 23.82
C GLY A 361 -7.84 -10.53 23.34
N SER A 362 -8.59 -9.71 24.06
CA SER A 362 -10.00 -9.45 23.80
C SER A 362 -10.20 -8.15 23.01
N TYR A 363 -10.61 -8.29 21.76
CA TYR A 363 -11.09 -7.18 20.93
C TYR A 363 -12.56 -6.92 21.23
N ARG A 364 -12.92 -5.66 21.45
CA ARG A 364 -14.31 -5.24 21.64
C ARG A 364 -14.89 -4.78 20.31
N VAL A 365 -15.97 -5.42 19.88
CA VAL A 365 -16.66 -5.13 18.62
C VAL A 365 -18.05 -4.59 18.95
N SER A 366 -18.41 -3.44 18.40
CA SER A 366 -19.73 -2.83 18.59
C SER A 366 -20.37 -2.55 17.24
N VAL A 367 -21.61 -3.01 17.08
CA VAL A 367 -22.45 -2.76 15.90
C VAL A 367 -23.60 -1.85 16.34
N PHE A 368 -23.72 -0.68 15.72
CA PHE A 368 -24.75 0.31 16.02
C PHE A 368 -25.77 0.35 14.90
N GLY A 369 -27.06 0.29 15.21
CA GLY A 369 -28.12 0.42 14.20
C GLY A 369 -28.36 1.88 13.82
N ALA A 370 -28.10 2.22 12.55
CA ALA A 370 -28.52 3.49 11.95
C ALA A 370 -29.91 3.38 11.32
N GLY A 371 -30.21 2.21 10.74
CA GLY A 371 -31.51 1.82 10.20
C GLY A 371 -32.03 0.54 10.85
N ARG A 372 -33.27 0.16 10.54
CA ARG A 372 -33.77 -1.19 10.86
C ARG A 372 -33.31 -2.12 9.75
N THR A 373 -32.45 -3.07 10.07
CA THR A 373 -31.81 -3.92 9.07
C THR A 373 -31.43 -5.27 9.66
N ASP A 374 -31.32 -6.27 8.79
CA ASP A 374 -30.60 -7.51 9.10
C ASP A 374 -29.15 -7.32 8.67
N TYR A 375 -28.21 -7.74 9.51
CA TYR A 375 -26.79 -7.68 9.19
C TYR A 375 -26.08 -8.99 9.50
N GLU A 376 -25.05 -9.27 8.71
CA GLU A 376 -24.04 -10.27 8.97
C GLU A 376 -22.79 -9.57 9.50
N LEU A 377 -22.27 -10.03 10.63
CA LEU A 377 -20.95 -9.66 11.19
C LEU A 377 -20.00 -10.83 10.97
N ALA A 378 -18.98 -10.63 10.14
CA ALA A 378 -17.90 -11.57 9.91
C ALA A 378 -16.66 -11.10 10.65
N ALA A 379 -16.02 -11.99 11.43
CA ALA A 379 -14.71 -11.75 12.02
C ALA A 379 -13.73 -12.83 11.54
N ARG A 380 -12.66 -12.39 10.88
CA ARG A 380 -11.55 -13.23 10.47
C ARG A 380 -10.29 -12.75 11.14
N VAL A 381 -9.62 -13.65 11.84
CA VAL A 381 -8.29 -13.45 12.40
C VAL A 381 -7.43 -14.57 11.87
N THR A 382 -6.38 -14.22 11.15
CA THR A 382 -5.45 -15.19 10.56
C THR A 382 -4.03 -14.82 10.93
N ASP A 383 -3.17 -15.81 11.10
CA ASP A 383 -1.72 -15.65 11.20
C ASP A 383 -1.02 -16.39 10.05
N VAL A 384 0.25 -16.75 10.20
CA VAL A 384 0.99 -17.52 9.18
C VAL A 384 0.67 -19.02 9.21
N GLU A 385 0.13 -19.52 10.32
CA GLU A 385 -0.16 -20.94 10.54
C GLU A 385 -1.60 -21.30 10.14
N GLY A 386 -2.52 -20.34 10.18
CA GLY A 386 -3.91 -20.58 9.81
C GLY A 386 -4.89 -19.48 10.16
N ALA A 387 -6.16 -19.88 10.23
CA ALA A 387 -7.20 -19.05 10.80
C ALA A 387 -7.25 -19.32 12.31
N ILE A 388 -7.13 -18.25 13.09
CA ILE A 388 -7.40 -18.25 14.54
C ILE A 388 -8.90 -18.04 14.76
N VAL A 389 -9.54 -17.19 13.96
CA VAL A 389 -10.99 -16.95 13.97
C VAL A 389 -11.49 -16.88 12.53
N ASP A 390 -12.57 -17.57 12.21
CA ASP A 390 -13.35 -17.38 10.98
C ASP A 390 -14.83 -17.61 11.32
N GLU A 391 -15.44 -16.59 11.92
CA GLU A 391 -16.76 -16.68 12.52
C GLU A 391 -17.71 -15.66 11.91
N THR A 392 -18.96 -16.08 11.73
CA THR A 392 -20.04 -15.25 11.21
C THR A 392 -21.21 -15.24 12.19
N ARG A 393 -21.80 -14.07 12.40
CA ARG A 393 -23.00 -13.87 13.23
C ARG A 393 -24.01 -13.04 12.46
N THR A 394 -25.23 -13.53 12.36
CA THR A 394 -26.35 -12.77 11.79
C THR A 394 -27.26 -12.26 12.90
N ALA A 395 -27.79 -11.05 12.74
CA ALA A 395 -28.76 -10.47 13.66
C ALA A 395 -29.58 -9.37 13.00
N THR A 396 -30.78 -9.11 13.53
CA THR A 396 -31.56 -7.91 13.22
C THR A 396 -31.25 -6.82 14.24
N ILE A 397 -31.05 -5.59 13.78
CA ILE A 397 -30.84 -4.42 14.64
C ILE A 397 -31.83 -3.31 14.31
N ARG A 398 -32.21 -2.54 15.33
CA ARG A 398 -33.06 -1.37 15.17
C ARG A 398 -32.24 -0.07 15.27
N PRO A 399 -32.76 1.06 14.76
CA PRO A 399 -32.15 2.36 14.96
C PRO A 399 -31.90 2.63 16.46
N GLY A 400 -30.67 3.00 16.82
CA GLY A 400 -30.26 3.29 18.21
C GLY A 400 -30.01 2.06 19.09
N GLU A 401 -30.17 0.85 18.55
CA GLU A 401 -29.75 -0.38 19.24
C GLU A 401 -28.23 -0.60 19.06
N VAL A 402 -27.59 -1.19 20.06
CA VAL A 402 -26.18 -1.56 20.03
C VAL A 402 -26.02 -3.02 20.37
N HIS A 403 -25.31 -3.76 19.52
CA HIS A 403 -24.88 -5.12 19.79
C HIS A 403 -23.38 -5.13 20.09
N GLU A 404 -23.00 -5.63 21.27
CA GLU A 404 -21.61 -5.73 21.71
C GLU A 404 -21.16 -7.19 21.62
N TYR A 405 -20.02 -7.39 20.96
CA TYR A 405 -19.35 -8.68 20.79
C TYR A 405 -17.93 -8.58 21.34
N VAL A 406 -17.40 -9.72 21.78
CA VAL A 406 -15.99 -9.90 22.12
C VAL A 406 -15.39 -10.87 21.11
N LEU A 407 -14.36 -10.41 20.41
CA LEU A 407 -13.51 -11.22 19.56
C LEU A 407 -12.29 -11.63 20.39
N GLY A 408 -12.24 -12.88 20.80
CA GLY A 408 -11.14 -13.44 21.58
C GLY A 408 -10.06 -14.00 20.65
N VAL A 409 -8.84 -13.48 20.75
CA VAL A 409 -7.67 -13.97 20.04
C VAL A 409 -6.73 -14.57 21.08
N PRO A 410 -6.58 -15.90 21.18
CA PRO A 410 -5.65 -16.51 22.13
C PRO A 410 -4.19 -16.30 21.69
N GLU A 411 -3.26 -16.59 22.59
CA GLU A 411 -1.83 -16.70 22.22
C GLU A 411 -1.59 -17.92 21.33
N ASP A 412 -2.30 -19.03 21.61
CA ASP A 412 -2.25 -20.27 20.86
C ASP A 412 -3.65 -20.87 20.68
N GLY A 413 -3.92 -21.45 19.51
CA GLY A 413 -5.15 -22.19 19.21
C GLY A 413 -6.30 -21.35 18.65
N ASP A 414 -7.54 -21.87 18.76
CA ASP A 414 -8.72 -21.26 18.16
C ASP A 414 -9.29 -20.14 19.04
N GLY A 415 -9.63 -19.02 18.41
CA GLY A 415 -10.32 -17.90 19.03
C GLY A 415 -11.84 -17.96 18.87
N THR A 416 -12.54 -16.95 19.41
CA THR A 416 -14.01 -16.92 19.41
C THR A 416 -14.58 -15.56 19.03
N LEU A 417 -15.84 -15.56 18.58
CA LEU A 417 -16.66 -14.36 18.43
C LEU A 417 -17.97 -14.53 19.19
N ASP A 418 -18.04 -13.93 20.37
CA ASP A 418 -19.14 -14.09 21.31
C ASP A 418 -19.94 -12.80 21.48
N ARG A 419 -21.26 -12.91 21.43
CA ARG A 419 -22.15 -11.78 21.72
C ARG A 419 -22.30 -11.64 23.22
N VAL A 420 -21.91 -10.50 23.76
CA VAL A 420 -21.89 -10.27 25.21
C VAL A 420 -23.08 -9.42 25.66
N ARG A 421 -23.59 -8.54 24.80
CA ARG A 421 -24.73 -7.68 25.14
C ARG A 421 -25.56 -7.26 23.92
N SER A 422 -26.86 -7.08 24.14
CA SER A 422 -27.78 -6.35 23.27
C SER A 422 -28.56 -5.35 24.13
N GLY A 423 -28.79 -4.16 23.61
CA GLY A 423 -29.66 -3.18 24.25
C GLY A 423 -29.79 -1.89 23.46
N ILE A 424 -30.87 -1.15 23.73
CA ILE A 424 -31.08 0.19 23.21
C ILE A 424 -30.22 1.15 24.03
N ARG A 425 -29.35 1.93 23.40
CA ARG A 425 -28.67 3.05 24.04
C ARG A 425 -29.05 4.34 23.31
N PRO A 426 -29.60 5.34 24.02
CA PRO A 426 -29.84 6.63 23.38
C PRO A 426 -28.51 7.19 22.86
N ILE A 427 -28.49 7.50 21.57
CA ILE A 427 -27.33 7.98 20.80
C ILE A 427 -26.65 9.20 21.47
N HIS A 428 -27.40 9.97 22.26
CA HIS A 428 -26.94 11.16 22.98
C HIS A 428 -26.14 10.86 24.27
N LEU A 429 -26.11 9.62 24.77
CA LEU A 429 -25.51 9.25 26.05
C LEU A 429 -24.18 8.50 25.91
N VAL A 430 -23.50 8.73 24.80
CA VAL A 430 -22.10 8.32 24.60
C VAL A 430 -21.13 9.41 25.15
N GLY A 431 -21.67 10.57 25.58
CA GLY A 431 -20.87 11.74 26.00
C GLY A 431 -20.66 11.97 27.50
N ALA A 432 -21.46 11.39 28.42
CA ALA A 432 -21.28 11.66 29.84
C ALA A 432 -21.93 10.60 30.74
N GLY A 433 -21.13 9.92 31.56
CA GLY A 433 -21.58 9.32 32.81
C GLY A 433 -22.01 7.85 32.79
N ALA A 434 -21.03 6.94 32.81
CA ALA A 434 -21.15 5.68 33.54
C ALA A 434 -19.76 5.27 34.07
N LEU A 435 -19.59 5.42 35.39
CA LEU A 435 -18.37 5.28 36.19
C LEU A 435 -17.81 3.83 36.28
N GLY A 436 -17.95 3.04 35.23
CA GLY A 436 -17.30 1.72 35.08
C GLY A 436 -17.03 1.33 33.63
N THR A 437 -17.29 2.22 32.68
CA THR A 437 -17.23 1.97 31.23
C THR A 437 -16.67 3.21 30.53
N VAL A 438 -15.34 3.34 30.46
CA VAL A 438 -14.64 4.44 29.78
C VAL A 438 -13.42 3.81 29.10
N ALA A 439 -13.33 3.70 27.77
CA ALA A 439 -12.92 4.79 26.88
C ALA A 439 -13.26 4.53 25.38
N GLY A 440 -14.52 4.21 25.05
CA GLY A 440 -14.93 3.99 23.64
C GLY A 440 -15.59 5.18 22.95
N ALA A 441 -15.90 6.25 23.68
CA ALA A 441 -17.13 7.01 23.44
C ALA A 441 -16.91 8.46 22.91
N ALA A 442 -15.69 9.00 22.92
CA ALA A 442 -15.45 10.42 22.64
C ALA A 442 -15.53 10.85 21.15
N GLY A 443 -16.13 10.08 20.24
CA GLY A 443 -16.08 10.35 18.79
C GLY A 443 -17.41 10.47 18.03
N TYR A 444 -18.56 10.25 18.68
CA TYR A 444 -19.83 10.08 17.96
C TYR A 444 -20.43 11.40 17.43
N GLY A 445 -20.02 12.56 17.97
CA GLY A 445 -20.63 13.86 17.64
C GLY A 445 -20.39 14.42 16.23
N ALA A 446 -19.59 13.75 15.39
CA ALA A 446 -19.22 14.27 14.06
C ALA A 446 -19.94 13.58 12.88
N ALA A 447 -20.48 12.37 13.05
CA ALA A 447 -21.01 11.58 11.93
C ALA A 447 -22.45 11.95 11.52
N THR A 448 -23.29 12.43 12.46
CA THR A 448 -24.70 12.73 12.18
C THR A 448 -24.96 14.07 11.48
N ARG A 449 -23.93 14.93 11.33
CA ARG A 449 -24.09 16.22 10.62
C ARG A 449 -24.02 16.14 9.10
N PHE A 450 -23.63 15.01 8.50
CA PHE A 450 -23.48 14.92 7.04
C PHE A 450 -24.68 14.32 6.30
N ARG A 451 -25.69 13.78 6.99
CA ARG A 451 -26.92 13.25 6.35
C ARG A 451 -28.19 14.07 6.61
N SER A 452 -28.11 15.14 7.40
CA SER A 452 -29.25 16.02 7.71
C SER A 452 -29.24 17.34 6.92
N GLY A 453 -28.36 17.49 5.92
CA GLY A 453 -28.21 18.72 5.12
C GLY A 453 -28.84 18.71 3.72
N SER A 454 -29.50 17.64 3.27
CA SER A 454 -30.03 17.54 1.89
C SER A 454 -31.56 17.47 1.78
N ASP A 455 -32.31 17.52 2.88
CA ASP A 455 -33.79 17.47 2.87
C ASP A 455 -34.44 18.67 3.59
N ALA A 456 -33.76 19.81 3.61
CA ALA A 456 -34.34 21.05 4.11
C ALA A 456 -33.94 22.24 3.23
N GLU A 457 -34.51 22.31 2.03
CA GLU A 457 -34.93 23.58 1.43
C GLU A 457 -35.98 23.33 0.34
N ARG A 458 -37.19 23.82 0.62
CA ARG A 458 -38.20 24.21 -0.36
C ARG A 458 -37.85 25.59 -0.88
#